data_AF-A0A7Y3DBH6-F1
#
_entry.id   AF-A0A7Y3DBH6-F1
#
_cell.length_a   1.000
_cell.length_b   1.000
_cell.length_c   1.000
_cell.angle_alpha   90.00
_cell.angle_beta   90.00
_cell.angle_gamma   90.00
#
_symmetry.space_group_name_H-M   'P 1'
#
loop_
_entity.id
_entity.type
_entity.pdbx_description
1 polymer ?
#
loop_
_entity_poly.entity_id
_entity_poly.type
_entity_poly.pdbx_seq_one_letter_code
_entity_poly.pdbx_strand_id
1 'polypeptide(L)'
;MTEPREQTSLWSTAAGLATLAVLTAYAALIHHGLGPLPDGPIEPWTPREFLLRQSWISPFEERPLLGVAAFTVPAALLCALVFVWTRSALARTAALACVIGTVLFSFYGLRSPGPGIWRFFGWRGSGVMAGLAVTLAATALAPLLARSWLRLPPAARVLAYLPVFVAVVVILRNVTGTDPGLRFAISPWPVVPLFGMTIGCVAILGVIAAMACAAYGCAPGENGRSGLRMAGGLLVAVLLPALWFRLWHESFPPRGMIALSVVGAAFVGAALLRADAGRDLHTRARHLAWGFALALVPLLAGEALAGFDYSRTREGAARQLIDALDAYYEQHEEYPDELSTLVDEGYIREVPRPRIGFAFLGQQEFEYQSFGISYNLEFSSPDWVQCAYNPSWAEESWDDEEDWDDEPEEAEPPVADGETALDESWSCPSSPPELW
;
A
#
# COMPACT_ATOMS: atom_id res chain seq x y z
N MET A 1 16.64 41.89 18.86
CA MET A 1 17.56 40.81 18.43
C MET A 1 16.94 40.12 17.23
N THR A 2 17.28 40.60 16.04
CA THR A 2 16.95 39.96 14.76
C THR A 2 17.84 38.73 14.62
N GLU A 3 17.25 37.53 14.59
CA GLU A 3 17.97 36.32 14.21
C GLU A 3 18.75 36.60 12.91
N PRO A 4 20.03 36.23 12.82
CA PRO A 4 20.74 36.30 11.55
C PRO A 4 19.98 35.38 10.59
N ARG A 5 19.28 35.98 9.61
CA ARG A 5 18.80 35.27 8.42
C ARG A 5 20.04 34.63 7.82
N GLU A 6 20.26 33.35 8.09
CA GLU A 6 21.23 32.54 7.38
C GLU A 6 20.94 32.72 5.89
N GLN A 7 21.77 33.52 5.24
CA GLN A 7 21.89 33.54 3.79
C GLN A 7 22.41 32.15 3.41
N THR A 8 21.52 31.17 3.31
CA THR A 8 21.78 30.02 2.45
C THR A 8 22.12 30.61 1.09
N SER A 9 23.41 30.53 0.72
CA SER A 9 23.88 31.12 -0.52
C SER A 9 23.03 30.52 -1.65
N LEU A 10 22.60 31.35 -2.61
CA LEU A 10 21.87 30.89 -3.79
C LEU A 10 22.54 29.68 -4.45
N TRP A 11 23.88 29.62 -4.37
CA TRP A 11 24.71 28.49 -4.77
C TRP A 11 24.39 27.18 -4.07
N SER A 12 24.20 27.17 -2.75
CA SER A 12 23.81 25.96 -2.01
C SER A 12 22.47 25.41 -2.47
N THR A 13 21.48 26.29 -2.69
CA THR A 13 20.16 25.87 -3.16
C THR A 13 20.22 25.35 -4.60
N ALA A 14 20.95 26.04 -5.47
CA ALA A 14 21.17 25.61 -6.86
C ALA A 14 21.89 24.25 -6.91
N ALA A 15 22.94 24.06 -6.11
CA ALA A 15 23.65 22.78 -6.02
C ALA A 15 22.73 21.66 -5.51
N GLY A 16 21.91 21.93 -4.49
CA GLY A 16 20.92 20.97 -3.98
C GLY A 16 19.89 20.56 -5.03
N LEU A 17 19.39 21.50 -5.83
CA LEU A 17 18.45 21.21 -6.93
C LEU A 17 19.11 20.46 -8.08
N ALA A 18 20.34 20.82 -8.46
CA ALA A 18 21.12 20.09 -9.47
C ALA A 18 21.37 18.64 -9.02
N THR A 19 21.71 18.44 -7.75
CA THR A 19 21.91 17.10 -7.16
C THR A 19 20.62 16.29 -7.16
N LEU A 20 19.48 16.92 -6.84
CA LEU A 20 18.18 16.27 -6.95
C LEU A 20 17.86 15.87 -8.40
N ALA A 21 18.19 16.71 -9.37
CA ALA A 21 18.01 16.39 -10.79
C ALA A 21 18.87 15.18 -11.19
N VAL A 22 20.14 15.12 -10.76
CA VAL A 22 21.02 13.95 -10.99
C VAL A 22 20.45 12.70 -10.32
N LEU A 23 19.98 12.79 -9.08
CA LEU A 23 19.36 11.67 -8.37
C LEU A 23 18.08 11.18 -9.05
N THR A 24 17.26 12.10 -9.56
CA THR A 24 16.03 11.76 -10.30
C THR A 24 16.38 11.07 -11.60
N ALA A 25 17.36 11.58 -12.34
CA ALA A 25 17.87 10.94 -13.56
C ALA A 25 18.47 9.56 -13.28
N TYR A 26 19.16 9.40 -12.15
CA TYR A 26 19.68 8.11 -11.70
C TYR A 26 18.55 7.11 -11.39
N ALA A 27 17.54 7.51 -10.62
CA ALA A 27 16.39 6.65 -10.34
C ALA A 27 15.65 6.26 -11.63
N ALA A 28 15.49 7.19 -12.58
CA ALA A 28 14.94 6.91 -13.90
C ALA A 28 15.82 5.95 -14.71
N LEU A 29 17.16 6.09 -14.66
CA LEU A 29 18.09 5.18 -15.30
C LEU A 29 17.94 3.75 -14.77
N ILE A 30 17.83 3.59 -13.44
CA ILE A 30 17.60 2.29 -12.81
C ILE A 30 16.24 1.71 -13.19
N HIS A 31 15.18 2.54 -13.14
CA HIS A 31 13.84 2.17 -13.57
C HIS A 31 13.82 1.65 -15.01
N HIS A 32 14.34 2.43 -15.96
CA HIS A 32 14.37 2.05 -17.37
C HIS A 32 15.36 0.93 -17.67
N GLY A 33 16.42 0.80 -16.87
CA GLY A 33 17.50 -0.15 -17.11
C GLY A 33 17.20 -1.55 -16.60
N LEU A 34 16.61 -1.67 -15.42
CA LEU A 34 16.28 -2.95 -14.79
C LEU A 34 14.83 -3.38 -15.08
N GLY A 35 13.95 -2.45 -15.43
CA GLY A 35 12.57 -2.81 -15.74
C GLY A 35 12.46 -3.53 -17.09
N PRO A 36 11.49 -4.44 -17.23
CA PRO A 36 11.34 -5.30 -18.39
C PRO A 36 10.86 -4.55 -19.63
N LEU A 37 11.26 -5.02 -20.81
CA LEU A 37 10.77 -4.48 -22.07
C LEU A 37 9.24 -4.72 -22.18
N PRO A 38 8.44 -3.70 -22.54
CA PRO A 38 7.01 -3.90 -22.79
C PRO A 38 6.79 -4.79 -24.02
N ASP A 39 5.69 -5.56 -24.02
CA ASP A 39 5.28 -6.37 -25.17
C ASP A 39 4.62 -5.51 -26.29
N GLY A 40 4.42 -4.20 -26.05
CA GLY A 40 3.73 -3.25 -26.94
C GLY A 40 4.60 -2.05 -27.38
N PRO A 41 3.99 -0.94 -27.82
CA PRO A 41 4.73 0.23 -28.27
C PRO A 41 5.62 0.80 -27.17
N ILE A 42 6.85 1.18 -27.56
CA ILE A 42 7.84 1.75 -26.63
C ILE A 42 7.47 3.21 -26.37
N GLU A 43 6.85 3.45 -25.23
CA GLU A 43 6.53 4.80 -24.76
C GLU A 43 7.66 5.37 -23.89
N PRO A 44 7.81 6.71 -23.77
CA PRO A 44 8.89 7.33 -23.01
C PRO A 44 8.99 6.91 -21.55
N TRP A 45 7.87 6.52 -20.92
CA TRP A 45 7.79 6.08 -19.52
C TRP A 45 7.90 4.56 -19.33
N THR A 46 8.02 3.80 -20.42
CA THR A 46 8.14 2.34 -20.33
C THR A 46 9.59 1.90 -20.08
N PRO A 47 9.83 0.87 -19.25
CA PRO A 47 11.17 0.34 -19.05
C PRO A 47 11.76 -0.30 -20.32
N ARG A 48 13.08 -0.48 -20.35
CA ARG A 48 13.83 -0.87 -21.55
C ARG A 48 14.84 -2.01 -21.34
N GLU A 49 15.00 -2.48 -20.12
CA GLU A 49 15.80 -3.66 -19.78
C GLU A 49 17.29 -3.58 -20.21
N PHE A 50 17.81 -2.39 -20.50
CA PHE A 50 19.12 -2.24 -21.12
C PHE A 50 20.28 -2.56 -20.17
N LEU A 51 20.06 -2.48 -18.85
CA LEU A 51 21.06 -2.85 -17.84
C LEU A 51 21.15 -4.36 -17.74
N LEU A 52 20.04 -5.10 -17.66
CA LEU A 52 20.04 -6.56 -17.55
C LEU A 52 20.74 -7.25 -18.74
N ARG A 53 20.80 -6.58 -19.90
CA ARG A 53 21.53 -7.07 -21.09
C ARG A 53 23.05 -6.95 -20.99
N GLN A 54 23.58 -6.33 -19.94
CA GLN A 54 25.01 -6.10 -19.78
C GLN A 54 25.66 -7.25 -19.00
N SER A 55 26.80 -7.74 -19.49
CA SER A 55 27.53 -8.85 -18.84
C SER A 55 27.96 -8.56 -17.40
N TRP A 56 28.15 -7.29 -17.04
CA TRP A 56 28.53 -6.89 -15.68
C TRP A 56 27.38 -6.95 -14.68
N ILE A 57 26.13 -7.13 -15.12
CA ILE A 57 24.96 -7.27 -14.24
C ILE A 57 24.80 -8.69 -13.70
N SER A 58 25.32 -9.71 -14.40
CA SER A 58 25.19 -11.12 -14.02
C SER A 58 25.52 -11.42 -12.54
N PRO A 59 26.60 -10.87 -11.92
CA PRO A 59 26.87 -11.08 -10.49
C PRO A 59 25.77 -10.55 -9.56
N PHE A 60 25.02 -9.55 -10.00
CA PHE A 60 23.89 -8.98 -9.25
C PHE A 60 22.61 -9.77 -9.46
N GLU A 61 22.42 -10.44 -10.60
CA GLU A 61 21.32 -11.37 -10.82
C GLU A 61 21.49 -12.62 -9.93
N GLU A 62 22.72 -13.13 -9.82
CA GLU A 62 23.05 -14.24 -8.91
C GLU A 62 22.93 -13.85 -7.43
N ARG A 63 23.15 -12.56 -7.11
CA ARG A 63 23.12 -12.01 -5.75
C ARG A 63 22.29 -10.72 -5.71
N PRO A 64 20.95 -10.81 -5.76
CA PRO A 64 20.07 -9.65 -5.93
C PRO A 64 20.23 -8.62 -4.81
N LEU A 65 20.49 -9.05 -3.57
CA LEU A 65 20.74 -8.12 -2.46
C LEU A 65 22.00 -7.27 -2.67
N LEU A 66 23.04 -7.84 -3.28
CA LEU A 66 24.25 -7.09 -3.63
C LEU A 66 23.95 -6.04 -4.69
N GLY A 67 23.14 -6.39 -5.70
CA GLY A 67 22.70 -5.44 -6.73
C GLY A 67 21.85 -4.31 -6.17
N VAL A 68 20.85 -4.64 -5.33
CA VAL A 68 20.04 -3.64 -4.62
C VAL A 68 20.92 -2.69 -3.83
N ALA A 69 21.90 -3.20 -3.07
CA ALA A 69 22.82 -2.36 -2.33
C ALA A 69 23.70 -1.50 -3.25
N ALA A 70 24.25 -2.08 -4.33
CA ALA A 70 25.12 -1.40 -5.28
C ALA A 70 24.41 -0.22 -5.99
N PHE A 71 23.12 -0.35 -6.31
CA PHE A 71 22.33 0.74 -6.90
C PHE A 71 21.81 1.72 -5.85
N THR A 72 21.47 1.26 -4.65
CA THR A 72 20.89 2.12 -3.61
C THR A 72 21.94 3.03 -2.96
N VAL A 73 23.17 2.56 -2.76
CA VAL A 73 24.22 3.35 -2.08
C VAL A 73 24.51 4.67 -2.80
N PRO A 74 24.75 4.72 -4.13
CA PRO A 74 24.90 5.99 -4.86
C PRO A 74 23.68 6.91 -4.71
N ALA A 75 22.47 6.36 -4.80
CA ALA A 75 21.24 7.13 -4.61
C ALA A 75 21.16 7.73 -3.19
N ALA A 76 21.52 6.97 -2.17
CA ALA A 76 21.53 7.42 -0.77
C ALA A 76 22.58 8.52 -0.54
N LEU A 77 23.76 8.42 -1.15
CA LEU A 77 24.79 9.47 -1.09
C LEU A 77 24.31 10.77 -1.74
N LEU A 78 23.71 10.70 -2.93
CA LEU A 78 23.12 11.87 -3.58
C LEU A 78 21.98 12.47 -2.75
N CYS A 79 21.15 11.63 -2.14
CA CYS A 79 20.09 12.09 -1.22
C CYS A 79 20.69 12.83 -0.01
N ALA A 80 21.74 12.29 0.62
CA ALA A 80 22.42 12.97 1.72
C ALA A 80 22.96 14.34 1.31
N LEU A 81 23.54 14.46 0.10
CA LEU A 81 23.98 15.73 -0.46
C LEU A 81 22.81 16.72 -0.67
N VAL A 82 21.65 16.27 -1.15
CA VAL A 82 20.43 17.10 -1.18
C VAL A 82 20.08 17.59 0.22
N PHE A 83 20.08 16.73 1.24
CA PHE A 83 19.78 17.14 2.62
C PHE A 83 20.75 18.19 3.16
N VAL A 84 22.03 18.10 2.81
CA VAL A 84 23.06 19.07 3.19
C VAL A 84 22.87 20.41 2.47
N TRP A 85 22.59 20.39 1.17
CA TRP A 85 22.59 21.59 0.34
C TRP A 85 21.26 22.33 0.26
N THR A 86 20.12 21.67 0.49
CA THR A 86 18.81 22.33 0.48
C THR A 86 18.06 22.22 1.80
N ARG A 87 17.31 23.29 2.11
CA ARG A 87 16.34 23.35 3.22
C ARG A 87 14.91 23.09 2.78
N SER A 88 14.67 22.90 1.48
CA SER A 88 13.34 22.63 0.94
C SER A 88 12.85 21.25 1.37
N ALA A 89 11.72 21.22 2.09
CA ALA A 89 11.08 19.97 2.49
C ALA A 89 10.65 19.15 1.28
N LEU A 90 10.18 19.80 0.20
CA LEU A 90 9.79 19.13 -1.04
C LEU A 90 10.98 18.46 -1.73
N ALA A 91 12.12 19.16 -1.83
CA ALA A 91 13.31 18.60 -2.47
C ALA A 91 13.87 17.39 -1.70
N ARG A 92 13.86 17.46 -0.36
CA ARG A 92 14.24 16.34 0.51
C ARG A 92 13.29 15.16 0.39
N THR A 93 11.99 15.45 0.25
CA THR A 93 10.96 14.42 0.02
C THR A 93 11.13 13.73 -1.31
N ALA A 94 11.33 14.50 -2.39
CA ALA A 94 11.61 13.96 -3.71
C ALA A 94 12.91 13.12 -3.73
N ALA A 95 13.97 13.58 -3.05
CA ALA A 95 15.22 12.83 -2.94
C ALA A 95 15.03 11.50 -2.21
N LEU A 96 14.32 11.49 -1.08
CA LEU A 96 14.02 10.26 -0.35
C LEU A 96 13.14 9.32 -1.18
N ALA A 97 12.16 9.85 -1.90
CA ALA A 97 11.32 9.07 -2.82
C ALA A 97 12.17 8.43 -3.93
N CYS A 98 13.16 9.13 -4.48
CA CYS A 98 14.07 8.55 -5.47
C CYS A 98 14.90 7.39 -4.90
N VAL A 99 15.36 7.48 -3.63
CA VAL A 99 16.09 6.39 -2.97
C VAL A 99 15.17 5.18 -2.77
N ILE A 100 13.98 5.39 -2.21
CA ILE A 100 13.01 4.30 -2.00
C ILE A 100 12.61 3.67 -3.33
N GLY A 101 12.34 4.49 -4.36
CA GLY A 101 12.05 4.02 -5.71
C GLY A 101 13.20 3.20 -6.30
N THR A 102 14.45 3.65 -6.13
CA THR A 102 15.64 2.89 -6.57
C THR A 102 15.71 1.52 -5.89
N VAL A 103 15.45 1.44 -4.58
CA VAL A 103 15.37 0.16 -3.85
C VAL A 103 14.30 -0.75 -4.47
N LEU A 104 13.09 -0.22 -4.68
CA LEU A 104 11.98 -0.99 -5.24
C LEU A 104 12.29 -1.47 -6.67
N PHE A 105 12.74 -0.57 -7.55
CA PHE A 105 13.11 -0.92 -8.93
C PHE A 105 14.24 -1.96 -8.99
N SER A 106 15.28 -1.82 -8.16
CA SER A 106 16.35 -2.81 -8.11
C SER A 106 15.89 -4.14 -7.52
N PHE A 107 15.06 -4.11 -6.48
CA PHE A 107 14.55 -5.33 -5.85
C PHE A 107 13.68 -6.12 -6.82
N TYR A 108 12.71 -5.46 -7.45
CA TYR A 108 11.81 -6.11 -8.40
C TYR A 108 12.44 -6.42 -9.75
N GLY A 109 13.43 -5.63 -10.17
CA GLY A 109 14.19 -5.91 -11.39
C GLY A 109 15.17 -7.09 -11.25
N LEU A 110 15.73 -7.34 -10.07
CA LEU A 110 16.78 -8.35 -9.87
C LEU A 110 16.34 -9.63 -9.16
N ARG A 111 15.33 -9.60 -8.25
CA ARG A 111 15.04 -10.71 -7.32
C ARG A 111 13.96 -11.68 -7.78
N SER A 112 13.15 -11.33 -8.78
CA SER A 112 12.11 -12.23 -9.30
C SER A 112 12.75 -13.34 -10.17
N PRO A 113 12.32 -14.61 -10.09
CA PRO A 113 12.75 -15.64 -11.05
C PRO A 113 12.30 -15.18 -12.44
N GLY A 114 13.25 -14.62 -13.19
CA GLY A 114 12.99 -13.84 -14.40
C GLY A 114 12.27 -12.50 -14.16
N PRO A 115 12.18 -11.65 -15.20
CA PRO A 115 11.46 -10.36 -15.19
C PRO A 115 9.95 -10.45 -14.87
N GLY A 116 9.45 -11.63 -14.50
CA GLY A 116 8.05 -12.03 -14.43
C GLY A 116 7.16 -10.96 -13.80
N ILE A 117 7.37 -10.60 -12.52
CA ILE A 117 6.34 -9.82 -11.82
C ILE A 117 6.21 -8.37 -12.32
N TRP A 118 7.32 -7.67 -12.54
CA TRP A 118 7.24 -6.33 -13.14
C TRP A 118 6.70 -6.41 -14.57
N ARG A 119 7.03 -7.46 -15.33
CA ARG A 119 6.58 -7.64 -16.72
C ARG A 119 5.08 -7.93 -16.79
N PHE A 120 4.53 -8.70 -15.86
CA PHE A 120 3.10 -8.99 -15.76
C PHE A 120 2.26 -7.72 -15.64
N PHE A 121 2.77 -6.69 -14.96
CA PHE A 121 2.02 -5.47 -14.66
C PHE A 121 2.45 -4.24 -15.49
N GLY A 122 3.43 -4.41 -16.38
CA GLY A 122 3.89 -3.39 -17.32
C GLY A 122 4.14 -2.01 -16.67
N TRP A 123 3.55 -0.96 -17.26
CA TRP A 123 3.71 0.41 -16.77
C TRP A 123 3.06 0.63 -15.39
N ARG A 124 2.02 -0.14 -15.05
CA ARG A 124 1.31 -0.01 -13.76
C ARG A 124 2.21 -0.38 -12.60
N GLY A 125 2.98 -1.46 -12.72
CA GLY A 125 3.99 -1.83 -11.70
C GLY A 125 4.95 -0.68 -11.41
N SER A 126 5.34 0.07 -12.44
CA SER A 126 6.16 1.28 -12.28
C SER A 126 5.43 2.39 -11.52
N GLY A 127 4.15 2.63 -11.87
CA GLY A 127 3.29 3.61 -11.20
C GLY A 127 3.07 3.28 -9.72
N VAL A 128 2.81 2.01 -9.39
CA VAL A 128 2.64 1.51 -8.02
C VAL A 128 3.91 1.73 -7.21
N MET A 129 5.07 1.29 -7.71
CA MET A 129 6.35 1.45 -7.01
C MET A 129 6.70 2.93 -6.80
N ALA A 130 6.50 3.77 -7.81
CA ALA A 130 6.74 5.21 -7.70
C ALA A 130 5.78 5.88 -6.70
N GLY A 131 4.48 5.55 -6.77
CA GLY A 131 3.46 6.05 -5.86
C GLY A 131 3.72 5.65 -4.41
N LEU A 132 4.11 4.40 -4.17
CA LEU A 132 4.53 3.90 -2.87
C LEU A 132 5.77 4.66 -2.35
N ALA A 133 6.79 4.82 -3.20
CA ALA A 133 8.02 5.51 -2.81
C ALA A 133 7.76 6.98 -2.42
N VAL A 134 6.90 7.68 -3.17
CA VAL A 134 6.48 9.04 -2.85
C VAL A 134 5.69 9.09 -1.55
N THR A 135 4.76 8.16 -1.33
CA THR A 135 3.91 8.13 -0.13
C THR A 135 4.73 7.83 1.13
N LEU A 136 5.65 6.86 1.07
CA LEU A 136 6.57 6.55 2.18
C LEU A 136 7.50 7.73 2.49
N ALA A 137 8.08 8.36 1.47
CA ALA A 137 8.95 9.51 1.65
C ALA A 137 8.20 10.72 2.25
N ALA A 138 7.00 10.99 1.75
CA ALA A 138 6.14 12.06 2.26
C ALA A 138 5.72 11.79 3.71
N THR A 139 5.43 10.55 4.06
CA THR A 139 5.10 10.14 5.44
C THR A 139 6.32 10.32 6.36
N ALA A 140 7.49 9.82 5.97
CA ALA A 140 8.73 9.94 6.75
C ALA A 140 9.13 11.40 7.00
N LEU A 141 8.86 12.28 6.04
CA LEU A 141 9.19 13.71 6.11
C LEU A 141 7.97 14.58 6.39
N ALA A 142 6.83 13.98 6.78
CA ALA A 142 5.60 14.68 7.09
C ALA A 142 5.79 15.81 8.13
N PRO A 143 6.64 15.66 9.17
CA PRO A 143 6.90 16.76 10.11
C PRO A 143 7.56 17.99 9.47
N LEU A 144 8.47 17.79 8.50
CA LEU A 144 9.12 18.88 7.76
C LEU A 144 8.14 19.55 6.78
N LEU A 145 7.31 18.74 6.13
CA LEU A 145 6.24 19.22 5.25
C LEU A 145 5.21 20.02 6.05
N ALA A 146 4.78 19.51 7.21
CA ALA A 146 3.86 20.18 8.13
C ALA A 146 4.39 21.54 8.59
N ARG A 147 5.69 21.65 8.92
CA ARG A 147 6.31 22.94 9.25
C ARG A 147 6.17 23.96 8.12
N SER A 148 6.34 23.53 6.88
CA SER A 148 6.22 24.40 5.70
C SER A 148 4.75 24.76 5.43
N TRP A 149 3.86 23.78 5.54
CA TRP A 149 2.42 23.90 5.38
C TRP A 149 1.78 24.85 6.41
N LEU A 150 2.17 24.76 7.69
CA LEU A 150 1.65 25.63 8.75
C LEU A 150 2.02 27.12 8.56
N ARG A 151 3.00 27.45 7.70
CA ARG A 151 3.34 28.84 7.35
C ARG A 151 2.42 29.42 6.27
N LEU A 152 1.69 28.58 5.55
CA LEU A 152 0.75 29.01 4.52
C LEU A 152 -0.53 29.57 5.15
N PRO A 153 -1.23 30.50 4.47
CA PRO A 153 -2.58 30.91 4.88
C PRO A 153 -3.58 29.74 4.76
N PRO A 154 -4.70 29.74 5.51
CA PRO A 154 -5.62 28.60 5.59
C PRO A 154 -6.12 28.08 4.22
N ALA A 155 -6.46 28.96 3.28
CA ALA A 155 -6.89 28.54 1.95
C ALA A 155 -5.77 27.82 1.17
N ALA A 156 -4.54 28.35 1.21
CA ALA A 156 -3.40 27.71 0.57
C ALA A 156 -3.01 26.38 1.23
N ARG A 157 -3.26 26.22 2.53
CA ARG A 157 -3.10 24.94 3.22
C ARG A 157 -4.00 23.86 2.64
N VAL A 158 -5.28 24.17 2.43
CA VAL A 158 -6.23 23.22 1.83
C VAL A 158 -5.82 22.92 0.39
N LEU A 159 -5.53 23.94 -0.42
CA LEU A 159 -5.14 23.76 -1.83
C LEU A 159 -3.84 22.97 -2.00
N ALA A 160 -2.87 23.12 -1.10
CA ALA A 160 -1.62 22.36 -1.14
C ALA A 160 -1.79 20.90 -0.67
N TYR A 161 -2.73 20.65 0.24
CA TYR A 161 -2.94 19.32 0.82
C TYR A 161 -3.90 18.45 0.01
N LEU A 162 -4.95 19.04 -0.56
CA LEU A 162 -5.99 18.30 -1.27
C LEU A 162 -5.45 17.41 -2.40
N PRO A 163 -4.50 17.84 -3.26
CA PRO A 163 -3.94 16.97 -4.29
C PRO A 163 -3.20 15.76 -3.71
N VAL A 164 -2.50 15.94 -2.58
CA VAL A 164 -1.81 14.84 -1.89
C VAL A 164 -2.81 13.86 -1.28
N PHE A 165 -3.84 14.39 -0.62
CA PHE A 165 -4.92 13.58 -0.07
C PHE A 165 -5.59 12.73 -1.15
N VAL A 166 -5.99 13.38 -2.25
CA VAL A 166 -6.62 12.71 -3.39
C VAL A 166 -5.67 11.68 -3.99
N ALA A 167 -4.39 12.00 -4.21
CA ALA A 167 -3.43 11.06 -4.77
C ALA A 167 -3.24 9.80 -3.91
N VAL A 168 -3.12 9.95 -2.59
CA VAL A 168 -2.97 8.79 -1.68
C VAL A 168 -4.24 7.94 -1.67
N VAL A 169 -5.42 8.56 -1.62
CA VAL A 169 -6.70 7.85 -1.69
C VAL A 169 -6.88 7.17 -3.05
N VAL A 170 -6.51 7.84 -4.15
CA VAL A 170 -6.55 7.26 -5.50
C VAL A 170 -5.63 6.07 -5.60
N ILE A 171 -4.41 6.18 -5.08
CA ILE A 171 -3.48 5.07 -5.01
C ILE A 171 -4.18 3.97 -4.22
N LEU A 172 -4.41 4.09 -2.91
CA LEU A 172 -5.03 3.03 -2.08
C LEU A 172 -6.27 2.36 -2.70
N ARG A 173 -7.17 3.14 -3.32
CA ARG A 173 -8.38 2.61 -3.93
C ARG A 173 -8.21 2.02 -5.34
N ASN A 174 -7.15 2.37 -6.09
CA ASN A 174 -6.95 1.97 -7.49
C ASN A 174 -5.56 1.37 -7.75
N VAL A 175 -4.85 0.92 -6.70
CA VAL A 175 -3.47 0.45 -6.92
C VAL A 175 -3.43 -0.75 -7.87
N THR A 176 -4.57 -1.39 -8.07
CA THR A 176 -4.70 -2.56 -8.89
C THR A 176 -5.76 -2.35 -9.96
N GLY A 177 -5.51 -1.35 -10.82
CA GLY A 177 -6.36 -1.07 -11.97
C GLY A 177 -6.60 -2.32 -12.83
N THR A 178 -7.86 -2.72 -12.86
CA THR A 178 -8.54 -3.65 -13.76
C THR A 178 -8.46 -3.15 -15.19
N ASP A 179 -7.42 -3.57 -15.90
CA ASP A 179 -7.31 -3.41 -17.35
C ASP A 179 -7.67 -4.75 -18.00
N PRO A 180 -8.70 -4.79 -18.86
CA PRO A 180 -9.08 -6.01 -19.57
C PRO A 180 -7.97 -6.53 -20.50
N GLY A 181 -6.93 -5.73 -20.77
CA GLY A 181 -5.72 -6.13 -21.49
C GLY A 181 -4.64 -6.80 -20.63
N LEU A 182 -4.85 -6.99 -19.32
CA LEU A 182 -3.94 -7.79 -18.49
C LEU A 182 -4.10 -9.27 -18.84
N ARG A 183 -3.00 -10.02 -18.85
CA ARG A 183 -3.02 -11.47 -19.14
C ARG A 183 -3.78 -12.29 -18.09
N PHE A 184 -4.00 -11.69 -16.92
CA PHE A 184 -4.82 -12.21 -15.83
C PHE A 184 -5.49 -11.02 -15.14
N ALA A 185 -6.76 -11.13 -14.74
CA ALA A 185 -7.46 -10.15 -13.91
C ALA A 185 -7.03 -10.20 -12.42
N ILE A 186 -5.77 -10.57 -12.21
CA ILE A 186 -5.04 -10.53 -10.95
C ILE A 186 -4.74 -9.07 -10.66
N SER A 187 -5.44 -8.51 -9.68
CA SER A 187 -5.16 -7.26 -8.98
C SER A 187 -3.63 -7.19 -8.74
N PRO A 188 -2.92 -6.28 -9.45
CA PRO A 188 -1.47 -6.20 -9.49
C PRO A 188 -0.78 -5.92 -8.16
N TRP A 189 -0.83 -6.84 -7.21
CA TRP A 189 -0.33 -6.68 -5.86
C TRP A 189 -1.27 -5.85 -4.97
N PRO A 190 -2.17 -6.48 -4.20
CA PRO A 190 -2.57 -5.91 -2.92
C PRO A 190 -1.35 -5.90 -1.97
N VAL A 191 -0.43 -6.86 -2.08
CA VAL A 191 0.75 -6.99 -1.22
C VAL A 191 1.60 -5.71 -1.15
N VAL A 192 2.06 -5.14 -2.28
CA VAL A 192 2.99 -3.99 -2.25
C VAL A 192 2.35 -2.68 -1.77
N PRO A 193 1.14 -2.32 -2.18
CA PRO A 193 0.49 -1.12 -1.75
C PRO A 193 -0.17 -1.25 -0.38
N LEU A 194 -0.86 -2.37 -0.10
CA LEU A 194 -1.42 -2.66 1.21
C LEU A 194 -0.26 -2.82 2.22
N PHE A 195 0.73 -3.69 1.99
CA PHE A 195 1.85 -3.78 2.94
C PHE A 195 2.75 -2.53 2.90
N GLY A 196 3.09 -2.01 1.73
CA GLY A 196 3.96 -0.83 1.65
C GLY A 196 3.34 0.41 2.30
N MET A 197 2.06 0.69 2.06
CA MET A 197 1.39 1.86 2.66
C MET A 197 0.82 1.54 4.03
N THR A 198 0.02 0.49 4.19
CA THR A 198 -0.62 0.14 5.46
C THR A 198 0.39 -0.35 6.49
N ILE A 199 1.46 -1.07 6.10
CA ILE A 199 2.53 -1.42 7.04
C ILE A 199 3.59 -0.33 7.12
N GLY A 200 4.19 0.03 5.98
CA GLY A 200 5.33 0.93 5.95
C GLY A 200 4.98 2.32 6.47
N CYS A 201 3.88 2.93 6.01
CA CYS A 201 3.50 4.27 6.46
C CYS A 201 3.01 4.26 7.91
N VAL A 202 2.23 3.26 8.34
CA VAL A 202 1.79 3.16 9.74
C VAL A 202 2.97 2.96 10.69
N ALA A 203 3.96 2.15 10.34
CA ALA A 203 5.17 2.00 11.13
C ALA A 203 5.91 3.35 11.29
N ILE A 204 6.07 4.09 10.20
CA ILE A 204 6.67 5.43 10.23
C ILE A 204 5.83 6.39 11.08
N LEU A 205 4.50 6.36 10.94
CA LEU A 205 3.58 7.17 11.74
C LEU A 205 3.67 6.84 13.22
N GLY A 206 3.81 5.56 13.57
CA GLY A 206 4.06 5.11 14.94
C GLY A 206 5.32 5.73 15.53
N VAL A 207 6.42 5.71 14.76
CA VAL A 207 7.66 6.41 15.16
C VAL A 207 7.41 7.91 15.30
N ILE A 208 6.75 8.57 14.35
CA ILE A 208 6.46 10.02 14.43
C ILE A 208 5.60 10.36 15.64
N ALA A 209 4.59 9.55 15.96
CA ALA A 209 3.77 9.70 17.16
C ALA A 209 4.62 9.56 18.43
N ALA A 210 5.56 8.62 18.47
CA ALA A 210 6.55 8.46 19.54
C ALA A 210 7.35 9.74 19.74
N MET A 211 7.91 10.25 18.64
CA MET A 211 8.70 11.47 18.66
C MET A 211 7.86 12.65 19.15
N ALA A 212 6.61 12.78 18.71
CA ALA A 212 5.72 13.86 19.10
C ALA A 212 5.45 13.83 20.60
N CYS A 213 5.09 12.66 21.13
CA CYS A 213 4.75 12.52 22.54
C CYS A 213 5.98 12.62 23.44
N ALA A 214 7.13 12.08 23.03
CA ALA A 214 8.40 12.24 23.75
C ALA A 214 8.83 13.72 23.78
N ALA A 215 8.77 14.42 22.64
CA ALA A 215 9.09 15.85 22.57
C ALA A 215 8.15 16.70 23.44
N TYR A 216 6.86 16.37 23.47
CA TYR A 216 5.89 17.05 24.34
C TYR A 216 6.13 16.74 25.83
N GLY A 217 6.41 15.50 26.19
CA GLY A 217 6.67 15.08 27.57
C GLY A 217 7.95 15.63 28.17
N CYS A 218 9.00 15.77 27.35
CA CYS A 218 10.28 16.37 27.72
C CYS A 218 10.26 17.90 27.71
N ALA A 219 9.23 18.52 27.15
CA ALA A 219 9.16 19.98 27.13
C ALA A 219 9.01 20.51 28.56
N PRO A 220 9.73 21.57 28.95
CA PRO A 220 9.64 22.10 30.31
C PRO A 220 8.21 22.53 30.62
N GLY A 221 7.60 21.83 31.57
CA GLY A 221 6.32 22.21 32.16
C GLY A 221 6.57 22.74 33.58
N GLU A 222 5.73 23.65 34.03
CA GLU A 222 5.79 24.25 35.37
C GLU A 222 5.60 23.23 36.51
N ASN A 223 5.09 22.03 36.19
CA ASN A 223 4.88 20.96 37.16
C ASN A 223 5.77 19.77 36.79
N GLY A 224 6.69 19.38 37.68
CA GLY A 224 7.73 18.34 37.54
C GLY A 224 7.26 16.90 37.26
N ARG A 225 6.28 16.73 36.37
CA ARG A 225 5.70 15.46 35.88
C ARG A 225 6.18 15.11 34.46
N SER A 226 7.30 15.68 34.02
CA SER A 226 7.88 15.45 32.68
C SER A 226 8.16 13.96 32.42
N GLY A 227 8.69 13.24 33.41
CA GLY A 227 8.96 11.80 33.30
C GLY A 227 7.70 10.95 33.07
N LEU A 228 6.58 11.31 33.69
CA LEU A 228 5.31 10.58 33.57
C LEU A 228 4.63 10.84 32.21
N ARG A 229 4.76 12.07 31.68
CA ARG A 229 4.31 12.42 30.32
C ARG A 229 5.17 11.76 29.24
N MET A 230 6.48 11.69 29.45
CA MET A 230 7.40 10.99 28.56
C MET A 230 7.10 9.49 28.51
N ALA A 231 6.92 8.85 29.68
CA ALA A 231 6.55 7.43 29.77
C ALA A 231 5.20 7.15 29.10
N GLY A 232 4.18 7.98 29.35
CA GLY A 232 2.88 7.86 28.69
C GLY A 232 2.96 8.06 27.18
N GLY A 233 3.80 8.97 26.71
CA GLY A 233 4.02 9.21 25.29
C GLY A 233 4.72 8.06 24.55
N LEU A 234 5.76 7.49 25.17
CA LEU A 234 6.40 6.28 24.69
C LEU A 234 5.44 5.08 24.68
N LEU A 235 4.61 4.96 25.73
CA LEU A 235 3.61 3.91 25.83
C LEU A 235 2.58 4.02 24.69
N VAL A 236 2.01 5.22 24.46
CA VAL A 236 1.06 5.45 23.36
C VAL A 236 1.70 5.14 22.01
N ALA A 237 2.96 5.47 21.82
CA ALA A 237 3.60 5.26 20.53
C ALA A 237 4.04 3.82 20.24
N VAL A 238 4.19 3.00 21.27
CA VAL A 238 4.37 1.55 21.12
C VAL A 238 3.01 0.85 21.02
N LEU A 239 2.04 1.27 21.82
CA LEU A 239 0.72 0.67 21.88
C LEU A 239 -0.16 1.02 20.67
N LEU A 240 -0.07 2.23 20.11
CA LEU A 240 -0.94 2.65 19.01
C LEU A 240 -0.66 1.84 17.72
N PRO A 241 0.61 1.65 17.28
CA PRO A 241 0.89 0.74 16.17
C PRO A 241 0.56 -0.71 16.53
N ALA A 242 0.92 -1.18 17.73
CA ALA A 242 0.64 -2.56 18.15
C ALA A 242 -0.86 -2.87 18.21
N LEU A 243 -1.68 -1.90 18.66
CA LEU A 243 -3.14 -2.00 18.70
C LEU A 243 -3.73 -1.90 17.30
N TRP A 244 -3.23 -0.99 16.45
CA TRP A 244 -3.64 -0.89 15.05
C TRP A 244 -3.43 -2.23 14.33
N PHE A 245 -2.24 -2.82 14.46
CA PHE A 245 -1.93 -4.13 13.89
C PHE A 245 -2.78 -5.24 14.47
N ARG A 246 -2.94 -5.28 15.80
CA ARG A 246 -3.79 -6.30 16.44
C ARG A 246 -5.25 -6.20 16.02
N LEU A 247 -5.77 -5.00 15.79
CA LEU A 247 -7.17 -4.79 15.41
C LEU A 247 -7.44 -5.01 13.92
N TRP A 248 -6.42 -4.88 13.07
CA TRP A 248 -6.61 -4.94 11.61
C TRP A 248 -5.95 -6.13 10.93
N HIS A 249 -4.86 -6.69 11.49
CA HIS A 249 -4.06 -7.74 10.86
C HIS A 249 -3.64 -8.79 11.91
N GLU A 250 -4.47 -9.82 12.11
CA GLU A 250 -4.19 -10.89 13.09
C GLU A 250 -2.91 -11.68 12.79
N SER A 251 -2.45 -11.70 11.53
CA SER A 251 -1.37 -12.59 11.07
C SER A 251 0.02 -11.95 10.99
N PHE A 252 0.21 -10.68 11.35
CA PHE A 252 1.53 -10.04 11.22
C PHE A 252 2.33 -10.09 12.53
N PRO A 253 3.58 -10.61 12.57
CA PRO A 253 4.33 -10.74 13.80
C PRO A 253 4.65 -9.35 14.39
N PRO A 254 4.00 -8.96 15.51
CA PRO A 254 4.08 -7.60 16.05
C PRO A 254 5.49 -7.28 16.59
N ARG A 255 6.32 -8.31 16.77
CA ARG A 255 7.64 -8.24 17.41
C ARG A 255 8.64 -7.36 16.65
N GLY A 256 8.68 -7.45 15.31
CA GLY A 256 9.63 -6.70 14.48
C GLY A 256 9.35 -5.19 14.47
N MET A 257 8.08 -4.81 14.39
CA MET A 257 7.66 -3.40 14.39
C MET A 257 7.61 -2.79 15.79
N ILE A 258 7.27 -3.56 16.82
CA ILE A 258 7.46 -3.14 18.21
C ILE A 258 8.95 -2.87 18.44
N ALA A 259 9.86 -3.74 18.00
CA ALA A 259 11.30 -3.51 18.10
C ALA A 259 11.73 -2.24 17.35
N LEU A 260 11.24 -2.00 16.13
CA LEU A 260 11.55 -0.79 15.35
C LEU A 260 11.01 0.49 16.00
N SER A 261 9.80 0.43 16.56
CA SER A 261 9.15 1.55 17.25
C SER A 261 9.86 1.85 18.57
N VAL A 262 10.27 0.82 19.32
CA VAL A 262 11.04 0.94 20.56
C VAL A 262 12.44 1.49 20.27
N VAL A 263 13.14 0.99 19.25
CA VAL A 263 14.46 1.50 18.84
C VAL A 263 14.37 2.94 18.34
N GLY A 264 13.37 3.26 17.51
CA GLY A 264 13.10 4.62 17.05
C GLY A 264 12.79 5.58 18.20
N ALA A 265 11.94 5.16 19.13
CA ALA A 265 11.61 5.94 20.32
C ALA A 265 12.82 6.11 21.26
N ALA A 266 13.68 5.09 21.40
CA ALA A 266 14.91 5.15 22.19
C ALA A 266 15.97 6.07 21.57
N PHE A 267 16.18 5.98 20.24
CA PHE A 267 17.13 6.83 19.52
C PHE A 267 16.70 8.30 19.56
N VAL A 268 15.38 8.55 19.45
CA VAL A 268 14.83 9.90 19.55
C VAL A 268 14.82 10.39 20.98
N GLY A 269 14.52 9.53 21.97
CA GLY A 269 14.69 9.84 23.38
C GLY A 269 16.13 10.29 23.67
N ALA A 270 17.13 9.57 23.15
CA ALA A 270 18.54 9.94 23.28
C ALA A 270 18.89 11.25 22.54
N ALA A 271 18.33 11.50 21.36
CA ALA A 271 18.55 12.73 20.60
C ALA A 271 17.89 13.96 21.25
N LEU A 272 16.70 13.79 21.86
CA LEU A 272 15.98 14.83 22.59
C LEU A 272 16.65 15.14 23.93
N LEU A 273 17.19 14.13 24.62
CA LEU A 273 17.98 14.31 25.85
C LEU A 273 19.29 15.06 25.63
N ARG A 274 19.84 15.03 24.40
CA ARG A 274 21.03 15.80 24.01
C ARG A 274 20.72 17.22 23.53
N ALA A 275 19.47 17.55 23.23
CA ALA A 275 19.10 18.85 22.71
C ALA A 275 18.75 19.82 23.86
N ASP A 276 19.59 20.82 24.05
CA ASP A 276 19.41 21.91 25.02
C ASP A 276 18.22 22.81 24.59
N ALA A 277 16.98 22.39 24.89
CA ALA A 277 15.79 22.88 24.18
C ALA A 277 14.58 23.17 25.07
N GLY A 278 14.69 24.18 25.94
CA GLY A 278 13.61 24.54 26.87
C GLY A 278 12.33 25.15 26.26
N ARG A 279 12.34 25.63 25.00
CA ARG A 279 11.13 26.17 24.32
C ARG A 279 10.90 25.62 22.91
N ASP A 280 11.92 25.08 22.26
CA ASP A 280 11.80 24.56 20.89
C ASP A 280 11.07 23.21 20.85
N LEU A 281 11.04 22.46 21.96
CA LEU A 281 10.40 21.14 22.03
C LEU A 281 8.88 21.17 21.78
N HIS A 282 8.15 22.16 22.32
CA HIS A 282 6.71 22.30 22.05
C HIS A 282 6.43 22.54 20.57
N THR A 283 7.24 23.39 19.93
CA THR A 283 7.13 23.69 18.49
C THR A 283 7.44 22.45 17.64
N ARG A 284 8.47 21.69 18.01
CA ARG A 284 8.82 20.41 17.36
C ARG A 284 7.70 19.37 17.54
N ALA A 285 7.19 19.20 18.75
CA ALA A 285 6.07 18.31 19.04
C ALA A 285 4.84 18.67 18.20
N ARG A 286 4.54 19.97 18.06
CA ARG A 286 3.45 20.45 17.20
C ARG A 286 3.67 20.08 15.74
N HIS A 287 4.88 20.26 15.20
CA HIS A 287 5.18 19.86 13.82
C HIS A 287 5.09 18.35 13.60
N LEU A 288 5.54 17.56 14.58
CA LEU A 288 5.42 16.10 14.55
C LEU A 288 3.95 15.66 14.59
N ALA A 289 3.14 16.24 15.48
CA ALA A 289 1.71 15.93 15.59
C ALA A 289 0.92 16.30 14.33
N TRP A 290 1.18 17.48 13.75
CA TRP A 290 0.55 17.84 12.47
C TRP A 290 1.06 16.98 11.31
N GLY A 291 2.36 16.63 11.30
CA GLY A 291 2.91 15.70 10.32
C GLY A 291 2.21 14.35 10.38
N PHE A 292 2.05 13.80 11.59
CA PHE A 292 1.30 12.58 11.85
C PHE A 292 -0.14 12.69 11.33
N ALA A 293 -0.89 13.72 11.74
CA ALA A 293 -2.28 13.88 11.34
C ALA A 293 -2.45 14.01 9.81
N LEU A 294 -1.61 14.84 9.16
CA LEU A 294 -1.68 15.07 7.72
C LEU A 294 -1.35 13.82 6.90
N ALA A 295 -0.48 12.95 7.40
CA ALA A 295 -0.13 11.69 6.74
C ALA A 295 -1.09 10.54 7.10
N LEU A 296 -1.70 10.54 8.29
CA LEU A 296 -2.65 9.52 8.73
C LEU A 296 -4.03 9.66 8.04
N VAL A 297 -4.57 10.88 7.97
CA VAL A 297 -5.92 11.14 7.43
C VAL A 297 -6.18 10.56 6.02
N PRO A 298 -5.29 10.69 5.02
CA PRO A 298 -5.55 10.16 3.69
C PRO A 298 -5.38 8.64 3.64
N LEU A 299 -4.54 8.06 4.50
CA LEU A 299 -4.42 6.60 4.64
C LEU A 299 -5.70 6.00 5.21
N LEU A 300 -6.21 6.57 6.31
CA LEU A 300 -7.49 6.15 6.90
C LEU A 300 -8.66 6.29 5.94
N ALA A 301 -8.73 7.41 5.22
CA ALA A 301 -9.79 7.63 4.24
C ALA A 301 -9.69 6.67 3.06
N GLY A 302 -8.47 6.40 2.57
CA GLY A 302 -8.23 5.43 1.51
C GLY A 302 -8.63 4.02 1.91
N GLU A 303 -8.19 3.56 3.09
CA GLU A 303 -8.50 2.24 3.63
C GLU A 303 -9.99 2.05 3.87
N ALA A 304 -10.64 3.03 4.53
CA ALA A 304 -12.08 2.95 4.81
C ALA A 304 -12.91 2.93 3.52
N LEU A 305 -12.50 3.67 2.49
CA LEU A 305 -13.17 3.65 1.20
C LEU A 305 -12.87 2.35 0.43
N ALA A 306 -11.67 1.80 0.51
CA ALA A 306 -11.33 0.51 -0.08
C ALA A 306 -12.15 -0.64 0.54
N GLY A 307 -12.26 -0.68 1.87
CA GLY A 307 -13.11 -1.65 2.57
C GLY A 307 -14.60 -1.47 2.29
N PHE A 308 -15.07 -0.23 2.12
CA PHE A 308 -16.44 0.03 1.69
C PHE A 308 -16.72 -0.44 0.25
N ASP A 309 -15.78 -0.18 -0.65
CA ASP A 309 -15.81 -0.63 -2.05
C ASP A 309 -15.87 -2.17 -2.12
N TYR A 310 -15.04 -2.84 -1.31
CA TYR A 310 -15.00 -4.31 -1.21
C TYR A 310 -16.31 -4.89 -0.67
N SER A 311 -16.80 -4.42 0.49
CA SER A 311 -18.05 -4.94 1.08
C SER A 311 -19.25 -4.71 0.15
N ARG A 312 -19.35 -3.54 -0.50
CA ARG A 312 -20.42 -3.29 -1.48
C ARG A 312 -20.35 -4.20 -2.69
N THR A 313 -19.15 -4.56 -3.14
CA THR A 313 -18.96 -5.43 -4.31
C THR A 313 -19.25 -6.88 -3.95
N ARG A 314 -18.64 -7.41 -2.88
CA ARG A 314 -18.81 -8.81 -2.43
C ARG A 314 -20.19 -9.08 -1.84
N GLU A 315 -20.57 -8.36 -0.79
CA GLU A 315 -21.78 -8.66 -0.01
C GLU A 315 -23.05 -8.07 -0.64
N GLY A 316 -22.89 -7.06 -1.48
CA GLY A 316 -24.01 -6.42 -2.19
C GLY A 316 -24.19 -6.96 -3.60
N ALA A 317 -23.32 -6.53 -4.51
CA ALA A 317 -23.48 -6.79 -5.94
C ALA A 317 -23.31 -8.26 -6.32
N ALA A 318 -22.28 -8.94 -5.80
CA ALA A 318 -22.04 -10.34 -6.13
C ALA A 318 -23.10 -11.26 -5.51
N ARG A 319 -23.53 -11.00 -4.26
CA ARG A 319 -24.62 -11.76 -3.64
C ARG A 319 -25.94 -11.65 -4.42
N GLN A 320 -26.27 -10.44 -4.89
CA GLN A 320 -27.45 -10.25 -5.75
C GLN A 320 -27.36 -11.05 -7.06
N LEU A 321 -26.17 -11.18 -7.64
CA LEU A 321 -25.93 -12.00 -8.83
C LEU A 321 -26.05 -13.50 -8.52
N ILE A 322 -25.45 -13.96 -7.43
CA ILE A 322 -25.52 -15.35 -6.97
C ILE A 322 -26.98 -15.76 -6.71
N ASP A 323 -27.72 -14.97 -5.93
CA ASP A 323 -29.13 -15.23 -5.64
C ASP A 323 -29.99 -15.32 -6.93
N ALA A 324 -29.64 -14.52 -7.95
CA ALA A 324 -30.33 -14.54 -9.24
C ALA A 324 -29.93 -15.73 -10.11
N LEU A 325 -28.67 -16.15 -10.07
CA LEU A 325 -28.17 -17.35 -10.75
C LEU A 325 -28.80 -18.62 -10.16
N ASP A 326 -28.90 -18.70 -8.83
CA ASP A 326 -29.53 -19.81 -8.13
C ASP A 326 -31.03 -19.91 -8.50
N ALA A 327 -31.74 -18.77 -8.49
CA ALA A 327 -33.15 -18.73 -8.91
C ALA A 327 -33.36 -19.13 -10.38
N TYR A 328 -32.43 -18.77 -11.26
CA TYR A 328 -32.47 -19.20 -12.66
C TYR A 328 -32.22 -20.71 -12.79
N TYR A 329 -31.25 -21.23 -12.04
CA TYR A 329 -30.90 -22.65 -12.03
C TYR A 329 -32.05 -23.52 -11.51
N GLU A 330 -32.76 -23.10 -10.46
CA GLU A 330 -33.95 -23.82 -9.95
C GLU A 330 -35.03 -24.03 -11.03
N GLN A 331 -35.12 -23.14 -12.02
CA GLN A 331 -36.12 -23.23 -13.08
C GLN A 331 -35.61 -23.96 -14.34
N HIS A 332 -34.32 -23.82 -14.67
CA HIS A 332 -33.77 -24.28 -15.95
C HIS A 332 -32.82 -25.47 -15.83
N GLU A 333 -32.42 -25.86 -14.61
CA GLU A 333 -31.44 -26.90 -14.29
C GLU A 333 -30.03 -26.66 -14.90
N GLU A 334 -29.80 -25.48 -15.46
CA GLU A 334 -28.53 -25.01 -16.04
C GLU A 334 -28.36 -23.49 -15.78
N TYR A 335 -27.11 -23.02 -15.66
CA TYR A 335 -26.78 -21.60 -15.54
C TYR A 335 -26.73 -20.92 -16.91
N PRO A 336 -27.09 -19.62 -17.02
CA PRO A 336 -27.12 -18.92 -18.30
C PRO A 336 -25.70 -18.74 -18.87
N ASP A 337 -25.55 -18.75 -20.20
CA ASP A 337 -24.26 -18.49 -20.85
C ASP A 337 -23.77 -17.04 -20.63
N GLU A 338 -24.71 -16.09 -20.54
CA GLU A 338 -24.44 -14.67 -20.34
C GLU A 338 -25.31 -14.08 -19.21
N LEU A 339 -24.73 -13.18 -18.40
CA LEU A 339 -25.45 -12.49 -17.32
C LEU A 339 -26.59 -11.58 -17.81
N SER A 340 -26.55 -11.15 -19.07
CA SER A 340 -27.63 -10.40 -19.74
C SER A 340 -28.96 -11.16 -19.73
N THR A 341 -28.91 -12.50 -19.81
CA THR A 341 -30.09 -13.38 -19.76
C THR A 341 -30.91 -13.19 -18.48
N LEU A 342 -30.24 -12.99 -17.34
CA LEU A 342 -30.89 -12.73 -16.06
C LEU A 342 -31.67 -11.40 -16.05
N VAL A 343 -31.20 -10.43 -16.84
CA VAL A 343 -31.89 -9.14 -17.02
C VAL A 343 -33.11 -9.32 -17.93
N ASP A 344 -32.92 -10.02 -19.05
CA ASP A 344 -33.96 -10.23 -20.05
C ASP A 344 -35.15 -11.03 -19.49
N GLU A 345 -34.87 -11.99 -18.61
CA GLU A 345 -35.90 -12.78 -17.92
C GLU A 345 -36.43 -12.14 -16.63
N GLY A 346 -35.86 -11.00 -16.23
CA GLY A 346 -36.36 -10.20 -15.12
C GLY A 346 -35.98 -10.68 -13.72
N TYR A 347 -34.99 -11.57 -13.59
CA TYR A 347 -34.40 -11.94 -12.30
C TYR A 347 -33.66 -10.76 -11.66
N ILE A 348 -33.03 -9.93 -12.49
CA ILE A 348 -32.36 -8.69 -12.07
C ILE A 348 -32.74 -7.53 -13.01
N ARG A 349 -32.62 -6.29 -12.52
CA ARG A 349 -32.95 -5.09 -13.33
C ARG A 349 -31.83 -4.69 -14.30
N GLU A 350 -30.59 -4.90 -13.88
CA GLU A 350 -29.38 -4.64 -14.63
C GLU A 350 -28.28 -5.53 -14.04
N VAL A 351 -27.27 -5.88 -14.85
CA VAL A 351 -26.08 -6.57 -14.35
C VAL A 351 -25.34 -5.59 -13.42
N PRO A 352 -25.24 -5.88 -12.11
CA PRO A 352 -24.58 -4.96 -11.19
C PRO A 352 -23.10 -4.88 -11.55
N ARG A 353 -22.49 -3.73 -11.29
CA ARG A 353 -21.08 -3.46 -11.62
C ARG A 353 -20.21 -3.45 -10.37
N PRO A 354 -19.00 -4.00 -10.41
CA PRO A 354 -18.08 -3.93 -9.28
C PRO A 354 -17.71 -2.48 -9.00
N ARG A 355 -17.63 -2.14 -7.71
CA ARG A 355 -17.23 -0.80 -7.25
C ARG A 355 -15.82 -0.88 -6.71
N ILE A 356 -14.83 -0.64 -7.57
CA ILE A 356 -13.43 -0.63 -7.19
C ILE A 356 -12.85 0.76 -7.50
N GLY A 357 -12.56 1.55 -6.48
CA GLY A 357 -11.93 2.86 -6.65
C GLY A 357 -12.69 3.83 -7.55
N PHE A 358 -12.05 4.26 -8.65
CA PHE A 358 -12.64 5.12 -9.68
C PHE A 358 -13.14 4.33 -10.89
N ALA A 359 -13.26 3.01 -10.80
CA ALA A 359 -13.85 2.16 -11.86
C ALA A 359 -15.26 2.60 -12.27
N PHE A 360 -15.99 3.35 -11.42
CA PHE A 360 -17.26 3.98 -11.80
C PHE A 360 -17.13 5.01 -12.96
N LEU A 361 -15.92 5.49 -13.25
CA LEU A 361 -15.62 6.32 -14.43
C LEU A 361 -15.39 5.48 -15.70
N GLY A 362 -15.17 4.17 -15.54
CA GLY A 362 -15.15 3.18 -16.62
C GLY A 362 -16.42 2.34 -16.65
N GLN A 363 -16.63 1.58 -17.72
CA GLN A 363 -17.68 0.55 -17.78
C GLN A 363 -17.07 -0.80 -17.43
N GLN A 364 -16.84 -1.05 -16.14
CA GLN A 364 -16.35 -2.36 -15.69
C GLN A 364 -17.51 -3.24 -15.24
N GLU A 365 -17.41 -4.52 -15.55
CA GLU A 365 -18.42 -5.55 -15.33
C GLU A 365 -17.75 -6.73 -14.60
N PHE A 366 -18.56 -7.60 -13.98
CA PHE A 366 -18.05 -8.85 -13.43
C PHE A 366 -17.57 -9.76 -14.56
N GLU A 367 -16.49 -10.49 -14.34
CA GLU A 367 -16.10 -11.57 -15.24
C GLU A 367 -16.91 -12.81 -14.85
N TYR A 368 -17.70 -13.31 -15.79
CA TYR A 368 -18.59 -14.45 -15.59
C TYR A 368 -18.33 -15.50 -16.65
N GLN A 369 -18.21 -16.74 -16.21
CA GLN A 369 -18.07 -17.89 -17.08
C GLN A 369 -18.97 -19.02 -16.62
N SER A 370 -19.92 -19.43 -17.48
CA SER A 370 -20.77 -20.61 -17.25
C SER A 370 -20.06 -21.89 -17.71
N PHE A 371 -20.30 -22.97 -16.98
CA PHE A 371 -19.92 -24.34 -17.30
C PHE A 371 -21.14 -25.27 -17.37
N GLY A 372 -22.35 -24.70 -17.54
CA GLY A 372 -23.61 -25.43 -17.55
C GLY A 372 -24.16 -25.64 -16.14
N ILE A 373 -23.62 -26.62 -15.41
CA ILE A 373 -24.06 -26.96 -14.04
C ILE A 373 -23.26 -26.25 -12.93
N SER A 374 -22.23 -25.49 -13.31
CA SER A 374 -21.46 -24.63 -12.41
C SER A 374 -21.09 -23.34 -13.13
N TYR A 375 -20.60 -22.35 -12.38
CA TYR A 375 -20.13 -21.09 -12.93
C TYR A 375 -18.97 -20.56 -12.10
N ASN A 376 -18.18 -19.67 -12.71
CA ASN A 376 -17.20 -18.86 -12.02
C ASN A 376 -17.59 -17.38 -12.16
N LEU A 377 -17.70 -16.68 -11.03
CA LEU A 377 -17.95 -15.25 -10.96
C LEU A 377 -16.76 -14.55 -10.32
N GLU A 378 -16.06 -13.71 -11.09
CA GLU A 378 -14.82 -13.07 -10.68
C GLU A 378 -14.96 -11.55 -10.60
N PHE A 379 -14.35 -10.96 -9.57
CA PHE A 379 -14.15 -9.52 -9.46
C PHE A 379 -12.80 -9.20 -8.81
N SER A 380 -12.22 -8.07 -9.20
CA SER A 380 -11.00 -7.57 -8.55
C SER A 380 -11.34 -6.81 -7.26
N SER A 381 -10.41 -6.77 -6.31
CA SER A 381 -10.56 -5.99 -5.07
C SER A 381 -9.30 -5.18 -4.80
N PRO A 382 -9.40 -4.03 -4.11
CA PRO A 382 -8.22 -3.32 -3.61
C PRO A 382 -7.39 -4.18 -2.65
N ASP A 383 -8.04 -5.04 -1.87
CA ASP A 383 -7.41 -5.86 -0.82
C ASP A 383 -7.02 -7.26 -1.31
N TRP A 384 -7.70 -7.74 -2.36
CA TRP A 384 -7.57 -9.12 -2.84
C TRP A 384 -7.21 -9.22 -4.32
N VAL A 385 -6.46 -10.28 -4.62
CA VAL A 385 -5.86 -10.50 -5.93
C VAL A 385 -6.92 -10.74 -7.00
N GLN A 386 -7.97 -11.50 -6.68
CA GLN A 386 -9.16 -11.72 -7.50
C GLN A 386 -10.06 -12.61 -6.66
N CYS A 387 -11.32 -12.24 -6.45
CA CYS A 387 -12.25 -13.09 -5.72
C CYS A 387 -13.15 -13.76 -6.73
N ALA A 388 -13.11 -15.09 -6.72
CA ALA A 388 -13.90 -15.98 -7.53
C ALA A 388 -14.92 -16.65 -6.62
N TYR A 389 -16.17 -16.70 -7.05
CA TYR A 389 -17.17 -17.58 -6.47
C TYR A 389 -17.29 -18.82 -7.34
N ASN A 390 -17.09 -20.00 -6.74
CA ASN A 390 -17.37 -21.28 -7.36
C ASN A 390 -18.24 -22.09 -6.40
N PRO A 391 -19.50 -22.37 -6.74
CA PRO A 391 -20.42 -23.01 -5.80
C PRO A 391 -20.03 -24.49 -5.55
N SER A 392 -20.23 -24.97 -4.31
CA SER A 392 -19.66 -26.23 -3.77
C SER A 392 -20.06 -27.52 -4.49
N TRP A 393 -21.22 -27.55 -5.15
CA TRP A 393 -21.69 -28.64 -6.03
C TRP A 393 -20.70 -28.98 -7.18
N ALA A 394 -19.70 -28.12 -7.46
CA ALA A 394 -18.62 -28.41 -8.39
C ALA A 394 -17.60 -29.45 -7.87
N GLU A 395 -17.53 -29.67 -6.55
CA GLU A 395 -16.62 -30.64 -5.93
C GLU A 395 -17.26 -32.02 -5.72
N GLU A 396 -18.60 -32.11 -5.58
CA GLU A 396 -19.31 -33.38 -5.41
C GLU A 396 -19.26 -34.31 -6.63
N SER A 397 -18.85 -33.84 -7.82
CA SER A 397 -18.80 -34.70 -9.02
C SER A 397 -17.43 -35.38 -9.28
N TRP A 398 -16.44 -35.19 -8.40
CA TRP A 398 -15.09 -35.74 -8.60
C TRP A 398 -14.62 -36.72 -7.51
N ASP A 399 -15.34 -36.83 -6.40
CA ASP A 399 -15.05 -37.78 -5.30
C ASP A 399 -15.96 -39.02 -5.33
N ASP A 400 -16.49 -39.39 -6.50
CA ASP A 400 -17.01 -40.74 -6.77
C ASP A 400 -15.85 -41.74 -7.04
N GLU A 401 -14.73 -41.63 -6.32
CA GLU A 401 -13.81 -42.77 -6.17
C GLU A 401 -14.30 -43.62 -4.99
N GLU A 402 -14.83 -44.80 -5.33
CA GLU A 402 -15.25 -45.86 -4.43
C GLU A 402 -14.21 -46.14 -3.32
N ASP A 403 -14.33 -45.50 -2.15
CA ASP A 403 -13.64 -45.96 -0.93
C ASP A 403 -14.57 -46.87 -0.12
N TRP A 404 -14.44 -48.17 -0.41
CA TRP A 404 -14.80 -49.23 0.53
C TRP A 404 -13.80 -49.20 1.68
N ASP A 405 -14.20 -48.72 2.86
CA ASP A 405 -13.99 -49.41 4.14
C ASP A 405 -14.65 -48.64 5.30
N ASP A 406 -15.48 -49.36 6.04
CA ASP A 406 -16.22 -48.91 7.23
C ASP A 406 -15.28 -48.48 8.39
N GLU A 407 -15.19 -47.19 8.70
CA GLU A 407 -14.89 -46.72 10.07
C GLU A 407 -15.93 -45.65 10.50
N PRO A 408 -16.48 -45.73 11.73
CA PRO A 408 -17.54 -44.81 12.15
C PRO A 408 -16.95 -43.44 12.49
N GLU A 409 -17.27 -42.44 11.67
CA GLU A 409 -16.96 -41.03 11.91
C GLU A 409 -17.53 -40.56 13.26
N GLU A 410 -16.66 -39.98 14.10
CA GLU A 410 -17.07 -39.19 15.25
C GLU A 410 -17.84 -37.97 14.75
N ALA A 411 -19.12 -37.90 15.09
CA ALA A 411 -20.00 -36.79 14.72
C ALA A 411 -19.43 -35.44 15.17
N GLU A 412 -18.99 -34.63 14.21
CA GLU A 412 -18.73 -33.21 14.43
C GLU A 412 -20.02 -32.50 14.87
N PRO A 413 -19.94 -31.55 15.82
CA PRO A 413 -21.13 -30.90 16.35
C PRO A 413 -21.78 -30.03 15.27
N PRO A 414 -23.13 -29.91 15.27
CA PRO A 414 -23.85 -29.17 14.26
C PRO A 414 -23.44 -27.69 14.30
N VAL A 415 -22.91 -27.21 13.18
CA VAL A 415 -22.65 -25.79 12.93
C VAL A 415 -24.00 -25.06 12.96
N ALA A 416 -24.10 -24.05 13.82
CA ALA A 416 -25.32 -23.28 14.00
C ALA A 416 -25.62 -22.46 12.72
N ASP A 417 -26.78 -22.74 12.14
CA ASP A 417 -27.59 -21.94 11.22
C ASP A 417 -26.94 -20.71 10.54
N GLY A 418 -26.61 -20.85 9.25
CA GLY A 418 -26.98 -19.85 8.24
C GLY A 418 -25.90 -18.93 7.64
N GLU A 419 -24.65 -18.97 8.11
CA GLU A 419 -23.60 -18.05 7.60
C GLU A 419 -22.38 -18.73 6.94
N THR A 420 -22.25 -20.07 6.94
CA THR A 420 -20.97 -20.71 6.55
C THR A 420 -20.89 -21.26 5.12
N ALA A 421 -21.99 -21.69 4.50
CA ALA A 421 -21.92 -22.37 3.19
C ALA A 421 -21.46 -21.47 2.03
N LEU A 422 -21.79 -20.17 2.06
CA LEU A 422 -21.36 -19.22 1.02
C LEU A 422 -19.89 -18.81 1.17
N ASP A 423 -19.35 -18.81 2.38
CA ASP A 423 -17.97 -18.41 2.65
C ASP A 423 -16.94 -19.46 2.20
N GLU A 424 -17.33 -20.73 2.14
CA GLU A 424 -16.50 -21.84 1.66
C GLU A 424 -16.29 -21.80 0.13
N SER A 425 -17.29 -21.32 -0.62
CA SER A 425 -17.27 -21.21 -2.09
C SER A 425 -16.52 -19.98 -2.65
N TRP A 426 -16.05 -19.08 -1.80
CA TRP A 426 -15.23 -17.94 -2.21
C TRP A 426 -13.75 -18.31 -2.24
N SER A 427 -13.06 -18.04 -3.34
CA SER A 427 -11.59 -18.19 -3.41
C SER A 427 -10.82 -17.20 -2.53
N CYS A 428 -11.50 -16.17 -2.02
CA CYS A 428 -10.97 -15.19 -1.08
C CYS A 428 -11.52 -15.43 0.33
N PRO A 429 -10.66 -15.70 1.33
CA PRO A 429 -11.11 -15.76 2.71
C PRO A 429 -11.67 -14.40 3.17
N SER A 430 -12.57 -14.42 4.15
CA SER A 430 -13.08 -13.22 4.83
C SER A 430 -11.99 -12.45 5.58
N SER A 431 -10.87 -13.13 5.90
CA SER A 431 -9.70 -12.60 6.58
C SER A 431 -8.46 -12.65 5.68
N PRO A 432 -7.50 -11.70 5.78
CA PRO A 432 -6.20 -11.79 5.12
C PRO A 432 -5.55 -13.16 5.33
N PRO A 433 -4.82 -13.73 4.34
CA PRO A 433 -4.21 -15.03 4.54
C PRO A 433 -3.16 -14.93 5.64
N GLU A 434 -3.10 -15.96 6.49
CA GLU A 434 -2.02 -16.09 7.46
C GLU A 434 -0.69 -16.25 6.72
N LEU A 435 0.04 -15.15 6.57
CA LEU A 435 1.39 -15.18 6.07
C LEU A 435 2.27 -15.75 7.18
N TRP A 436 2.59 -17.05 7.05
CA TRP A 436 3.59 -17.88 7.75
C TRP A 436 3.61 -17.89 9.29
#